data_AF-A0A087MBQ7-F1
#
_entry.id   AF-A0A087MBQ7-F1
#
_cell.length_a   1.000
_cell.length_b   1.000
_cell.length_c   1.000
_cell.angle_alpha   90.00
_cell.angle_beta   90.00
_cell.angle_gamma   90.00
#
_symmetry.space_group_name_H-M   'P 1'
#
loop_
_entity.id
_entity.type
_entity.pdbx_description
1 polymer ?
#
loop_
_entity_poly.entity_id
_entity_poly.type
_entity_poly.pdbx_seq_one_letter_code
_entity_poly.pdbx_strand_id
1 'polypeptide(L)' 'MGDGKKAFSSVASYPLLEEPHHSVHEKVRTSLACIAQGNCVEKTENILENFRVIELKSKELFTILDQMVIEAKRV' A
#
# COMPACT_ATOMS: atom_id res chain seq x y z
N MET A 1 -6.06 -8.70 -16.18
CA MET A 1 -6.31 -9.23 -14.82
C MET A 1 -5.01 -9.78 -14.29
N GLY A 2 -4.46 -9.22 -13.21
CA GLY A 2 -3.17 -9.64 -12.66
C GLY A 2 -3.25 -10.99 -11.94
N ASP A 3 -2.11 -11.69 -11.83
CA ASP A 3 -2.06 -13.05 -11.28
C ASP A 3 -2.43 -13.10 -9.79
N GLY A 4 -2.16 -12.04 -9.03
CA GLY A 4 -2.62 -11.93 -7.63
C GLY A 4 -4.15 -11.98 -7.50
N LYS A 5 -4.89 -11.32 -8.41
CA LYS A 5 -6.36 -11.41 -8.41
C LYS A 5 -6.82 -12.83 -8.72
N LYS A 6 -6.22 -13.50 -9.70
CA LYS A 6 -6.58 -14.89 -10.06
C LYS A 6 -6.33 -15.85 -8.90
N ALA A 7 -5.23 -15.68 -8.18
CA ALA A 7 -4.82 -16.58 -7.11
C ALA A 7 -5.62 -16.37 -5.81
N PHE A 8 -6.02 -15.13 -5.50
CA PHE A 8 -6.52 -14.79 -4.18
C PHE A 8 -7.92 -14.15 -4.15
N SER A 9 -8.57 -13.85 -5.28
CA SER A 9 -9.88 -13.16 -5.22
C SER A 9 -10.99 -13.93 -4.51
N SER A 10 -10.82 -15.24 -4.28
CA SER A 10 -11.77 -16.08 -3.55
C SER A 10 -11.56 -16.09 -2.03
N VAL A 11 -10.43 -15.58 -1.53
CA VAL A 11 -10.13 -15.61 -0.08
C VAL A 11 -10.70 -14.38 0.63
N ALA A 12 -11.14 -14.56 1.88
CA ALA A 12 -11.90 -13.56 2.62
C ALA A 12 -11.12 -12.27 2.86
N SER A 13 -9.79 -12.37 3.00
CA SER A 13 -8.92 -11.23 3.27
C SER A 13 -8.57 -10.39 2.02
N TYR A 14 -8.82 -10.89 0.80
CA TYR A 14 -8.51 -10.18 -0.44
C TYR A 14 -9.08 -8.75 -0.54
N PRO A 15 -10.38 -8.48 -0.27
CA PRO A 15 -10.92 -7.13 -0.34
C PRO A 15 -10.28 -6.15 0.65
N LEU A 16 -9.65 -6.64 1.73
CA LEU A 16 -9.01 -5.79 2.74
C LEU A 16 -7.73 -5.13 2.21
N LEU A 17 -7.14 -5.64 1.12
CA LEU A 17 -5.95 -5.04 0.50
C LEU A 17 -6.20 -3.65 -0.07
N GLU A 18 -7.44 -3.35 -0.49
CA GLU A 18 -7.73 -2.17 -1.31
C GLU A 18 -7.28 -0.87 -0.65
N GLU A 19 -7.66 -0.65 0.60
CA GLU A 19 -7.33 0.59 1.34
C GLU A 19 -5.83 0.76 1.57
N PRO A 20 -5.10 -0.18 2.22
CA PRO A 20 -3.68 0.01 2.48
C PRO A 20 -2.85 0.08 1.20
N HIS A 21 -3.22 -0.67 0.15
CA HIS A 21 -2.57 -0.61 -1.16
C HIS A 21 -2.76 0.76 -1.83
N HIS A 22 -4.00 1.27 -1.83
CA HIS A 22 -4.30 2.61 -2.36
C HIS A 22 -3.53 3.68 -1.59
N SER A 23 -3.53 3.61 -0.25
CA SER A 23 -2.87 4.58 0.62
C SER A 23 -1.36 4.64 0.38
N VAL A 24 -0.68 3.49 0.28
CA VAL A 24 0.76 3.44 -0.07
C VAL A 24 1.02 4.11 -1.42
N HIS A 25 0.24 3.78 -2.45
CA HIS A 25 0.39 4.39 -3.77
C HIS A 25 0.17 5.91 -3.77
N GLU A 26 -0.87 6.38 -3.10
CA GLU A 26 -1.22 7.80 -3.00
C GLU A 26 -0.15 8.58 -2.25
N LYS A 27 0.36 8.07 -1.12
CA LYS A 27 1.39 8.72 -0.32
C LYS A 27 2.75 8.74 -1.00
N VAL A 28 3.14 7.67 -1.71
CA VAL A 28 4.36 7.68 -2.54
C VAL A 28 4.24 8.72 -3.64
N ARG A 29 3.11 8.73 -4.37
CA ARG A 29 2.88 9.66 -5.47
C ARG A 29 2.92 11.12 -5.00
N THR A 30 2.24 11.44 -3.91
CA THR A 30 2.20 12.81 -3.37
C THR A 30 3.55 13.26 -2.82
N SER A 31 4.33 12.34 -2.23
CA SER A 31 5.71 12.63 -1.78
C SER A 31 6.64 12.96 -2.95
N LEU A 32 6.53 12.22 -4.06
CA LEU A 32 7.39 12.42 -5.24
C LEU A 32 6.95 13.59 -6.12
N ALA A 33 5.75 14.16 -5.91
CA ALA A 33 5.26 15.29 -6.68
C ALA A 33 6.17 16.54 -6.56
N CYS A 34 6.91 16.66 -5.45
CA CYS A 34 7.83 17.77 -5.24
C CYS A 34 8.99 17.80 -6.23
N ILE A 35 9.39 16.64 -6.77
CA ILE A 35 10.52 16.53 -7.72
C ILE A 35 10.18 17.28 -9.01
N ALA A 36 8.96 17.06 -9.52
CA ALA A 36 8.47 17.74 -10.71
C ALA A 36 8.26 19.24 -10.47
N GLN A 37 7.96 19.64 -9.22
CA GLN A 37 7.68 21.03 -8.85
C GLN A 37 8.92 21.81 -8.39
N GLY A 38 10.05 21.13 -8.16
CA GLY A 38 11.28 21.75 -7.65
C GLY A 38 11.17 22.29 -6.23
N ASN A 39 10.22 21.80 -5.41
CA ASN A 39 9.90 22.36 -4.09
C ASN A 39 10.02 21.34 -2.93
N CYS A 40 10.91 20.36 -3.08
CA CYS A 40 11.04 19.28 -2.08
C CYS A 40 11.49 19.78 -0.71
N VAL A 41 12.30 20.84 -0.65
CA VAL A 41 12.78 21.41 0.62
C VAL A 41 11.60 21.98 1.42
N GLU A 42 10.69 22.70 0.77
CA GLU A 42 9.48 23.27 1.37
C GLU A 42 8.45 22.20 1.76
N LYS A 43 8.48 21.04 1.08
CA LYS A 43 7.57 19.92 1.33
C LYS A 43 8.12 18.87 2.30
N THR A 44 9.31 19.08 2.88
CA THR A 44 10.01 18.09 3.72
C THR A 44 9.13 17.49 4.81
N GLU A 45 8.39 18.30 5.57
CA GLU A 45 7.52 17.80 6.65
C GLU A 45 6.39 16.90 6.13
N ASN A 46 5.77 17.29 5.01
CA ASN A 46 4.72 16.48 4.39
C ASN A 46 5.27 15.18 3.82
N ILE A 47 6.46 15.21 3.21
CA ILE A 47 7.15 14.01 2.71
C ILE A 47 7.42 13.07 3.88
N LEU A 48 8.00 13.55 4.97
CA LEU A 48 8.27 12.74 6.16
C LEU A 48 6.99 12.11 6.72
N GLU A 49 5.91 12.87 6.81
CA GLU A 49 4.62 12.35 7.28
C GLU A 49 4.05 11.29 6.34
N ASN A 50 4.09 11.53 5.03
CA ASN A 50 3.67 10.53 4.05
C ASN A 50 4.47 9.23 4.18
N PHE A 51 5.79 9.30 4.42
CA PHE A 51 6.62 8.12 4.61
C PHE A 51 6.30 7.37 5.92
N ARG A 52 5.90 8.07 6.99
CA ARG A 52 5.37 7.40 8.19
C ARG A 52 4.07 6.63 7.89
N VAL A 53 3.17 7.26 7.12
CA VAL A 53 1.92 6.61 6.69
C VAL A 53 2.22 5.42 5.78
N ILE A 54 3.16 5.55 4.84
CA ILE A 54 3.60 4.45 3.97
C ILE A 54 4.10 3.27 4.81
N GLU A 55 4.94 3.51 5.82
CA GLU A 55 5.46 2.44 6.67
C GLU A 55 4.33 1.74 7.44
N LEU A 56 3.43 2.51 8.05
CA LEU A 56 2.28 1.98 8.79
C LEU A 56 1.37 1.13 7.89
N LYS A 57 0.96 1.68 6.74
CA LYS A 57 0.07 1.01 5.80
C LYS A 57 0.71 -0.17 5.10
N SER A 58 2.04 -0.16 4.92
CA SER A 58 2.77 -1.33 4.43
C SER A 58 2.72 -2.48 5.45
N LYS A 59 2.87 -2.20 6.76
CA LYS A 59 2.74 -3.23 7.81
C LYS A 59 1.33 -3.85 7.83
N GLU A 60 0.29 -3.02 7.67
CA GLU A 60 -1.10 -3.50 7.52
C GLU A 60 -1.25 -4.36 6.26
N LEU A 61 -0.72 -3.91 5.13
CA LEU A 61 -0.76 -4.62 3.86
C LEU A 61 -0.09 -6.01 3.95
N PHE A 62 1.10 -6.09 4.55
CA PHE A 62 1.81 -7.37 4.72
C PHE A 62 1.06 -8.33 5.64
N THR A 63 0.46 -7.82 6.71
CA THR A 63 -0.39 -8.65 7.61
C THR A 63 -1.56 -9.27 6.83
N ILE A 64 -2.20 -8.52 5.95
CA ILE A 64 -3.29 -9.01 5.11
C ILE A 64 -2.79 -10.03 4.08
N LEU A 65 -1.64 -9.77 3.44
CA LEU A 65 -1.03 -10.70 2.48
C LEU A 65 -0.68 -12.05 3.13
N ASP A 66 -0.11 -12.03 4.34
CA ASP A 66 0.19 -13.25 5.10
C ASP A 66 -1.09 -14.04 5.39
N GLN A 67 -2.16 -13.35 5.79
CA GLN A 67 -3.45 -13.96 6.06
C GLN A 67 -4.07 -14.57 4.78
N MET A 68 -3.96 -13.89 3.63
CA MET A 68 -4.42 -14.42 2.34
C MET A 68 -3.69 -15.70 1.95
N VAL A 69 -2.38 -15.80 2.20
CA VAL A 69 -1.60 -17.01 1.96
C VAL A 69 -2.06 -18.15 2.87
N ILE A 70 -2.37 -17.86 4.13
CA ILE A 70 -2.93 -18.85 5.08
C ILE A 70 -4.30 -19.34 4.59
N GLU A 71 -5.17 -18.43 4.16
CA GLU A 71 -6.50 -18.76 3.63
C GLU A 71 -6.41 -19.61 2.37
N ALA A 72 -5.57 -19.21 1.41
CA ALA A 72 -5.41 -19.92 0.14
C ALA A 72 -4.88 -21.35 0.31
N LYS A 73 -4.11 -21.63 1.38
CA LYS A 73 -3.65 -22.99 1.70
C LYS A 73 -4.74 -23.92 2.25
N ARG A 74 -5.89 -23.37 2.66
CA ARG A 74 -7.03 -24.11 3.23
C ARG A 74 -8.14 -24.35 2.21
N VAL A 75 -8.03 -23.77 1.02
CA VAL A 75 -8.93 -23.92 -0.13
C VAL A 75 -8.36 -25.00 -1.05
#